data_AF-A0A151ADD6-F1
#
_entry.id   AF-A0A151ADD6-F1
#
_cell.length_a   1.000
_cell.length_b   1.000
_cell.length_c   1.000
_cell.angle_alpha   90.00
_cell.angle_beta   90.00
_cell.angle_gamma   90.00
#
_symmetry.space_group_name_H-M   'P 1'
#
loop_
_entity.id
_entity.type
_entity.pdbx_description
1 polymer ?
#
loop_
_entity_poly.entity_id
_entity_poly.type
_entity_poly.pdbx_seq_one_letter_code
_entity_poly.pdbx_strand_id
1 'polypeptide(L)'
;MRRRRVLSALVGGALVSPLVATDVTVLRLADPRTGETLGVERVEEGDRFAIHYVHSFDKTPIREVYEVHEEGIVQIREEFEYHAIGLEYTERNQTREDGFTVLHMDRRLDTFTVRVAKYTDQTLIINGEERPLSAYTDEWESIRFAVERVNSLRYLHYRLQTL
;
A
#
# COMPACT_ATOMS: atom_id res chain seq x y z
N MET A 1 -27.29 -19.14 68.99
CA MET A 1 -27.55 -18.28 67.80
C MET A 1 -26.28 -18.30 66.94
N ARG A 2 -26.27 -18.98 65.77
CA ARG A 2 -26.25 -18.36 64.42
C ARG A 2 -25.10 -17.33 64.30
N ARG A 3 -24.04 -17.50 63.48
CA ARG A 3 -24.04 -17.72 62.01
C ARG A 3 -22.65 -18.16 61.48
N ARG A 4 -22.70 -18.95 60.40
CA ARG A 4 -21.65 -19.32 59.43
C ARG A 4 -21.04 -18.11 58.71
N ARG A 5 -19.83 -18.27 58.13
CA ARG A 5 -19.39 -17.90 56.74
C ARG A 5 -17.89 -18.25 56.60
N VAL A 6 -17.49 -19.35 55.93
CA VAL A 6 -17.36 -19.62 54.47
C VAL A 6 -16.10 -18.96 53.86
N LEU A 7 -15.25 -19.84 53.31
CA LEU A 7 -14.06 -19.60 52.47
C LEU A 7 -14.30 -18.59 51.34
N SER A 8 -13.23 -17.97 50.83
CA SER A 8 -13.05 -17.78 49.37
C SER A 8 -11.58 -17.59 49.04
N ALA A 9 -11.06 -18.51 48.24
CA ALA A 9 -9.74 -18.46 47.63
C ALA A 9 -9.67 -17.31 46.62
N LEU A 10 -8.60 -16.52 46.69
CA LEU A 10 -8.19 -15.59 45.64
C LEU A 10 -7.73 -16.40 44.42
N VAL A 11 -8.62 -16.60 43.46
CA VAL A 11 -8.20 -16.94 42.09
C VAL A 11 -7.80 -15.64 41.44
N GLY A 12 -6.49 -15.43 41.30
CA GLY A 12 -5.92 -14.36 40.50
C GLY A 12 -6.34 -14.56 39.04
N GLY A 13 -7.39 -13.86 38.64
CA GLY A 13 -7.68 -13.65 37.23
C GLY A 13 -6.60 -12.73 36.69
N ALA A 14 -5.60 -13.29 36.01
CA ALA A 14 -4.85 -12.53 35.04
C ALA A 14 -5.88 -11.97 34.06
N LEU A 15 -6.06 -10.65 34.08
CA LEU A 15 -6.77 -9.92 33.05
C LEU A 15 -6.00 -10.17 31.74
N VAL A 16 -6.33 -11.25 31.06
CA VAL A 16 -6.10 -11.35 29.62
C VAL A 16 -7.02 -10.28 29.06
N SER A 17 -6.51 -9.06 28.95
CA SER A 17 -7.17 -8.02 28.18
C SER A 17 -7.52 -8.67 26.85
N PRO A 18 -8.80 -8.74 26.45
CA PRO A 18 -9.10 -9.15 25.10
C PRO A 18 -8.40 -8.10 24.26
N LEU A 19 -7.34 -8.50 23.57
CA LEU A 19 -6.81 -7.76 22.46
C LEU A 19 -7.98 -7.73 21.48
N VAL A 20 -8.85 -6.73 21.64
CA VAL A 20 -9.94 -6.48 20.70
C VAL A 20 -9.19 -6.29 19.40
N ALA A 21 -9.28 -7.31 18.55
CA ALA A 21 -8.55 -7.36 17.31
C ALA A 21 -9.23 -6.36 16.40
N THR A 22 -8.92 -5.08 16.60
CA THR A 22 -9.40 -4.00 15.74
C THR A 22 -8.84 -4.27 14.37
N ASP A 23 -9.73 -4.23 13.40
CA ASP A 23 -9.36 -4.24 12.00
C ASP A 23 -8.61 -2.95 11.68
N VAL A 24 -7.61 -3.10 10.83
CA VAL A 24 -6.72 -2.05 10.33
C VAL A 24 -6.67 -2.20 8.82
N THR A 25 -6.82 -1.10 8.11
CA THR A 25 -6.61 -1.08 6.66
C THR A 25 -5.12 -0.94 6.36
N VAL A 26 -4.62 -1.76 5.45
CA VAL A 26 -3.19 -1.82 5.12
C VAL A 26 -2.98 -1.80 3.62
N LEU A 27 -1.93 -1.12 3.17
CA LEU A 27 -1.35 -1.33 1.85
C LEU A 27 -0.29 -2.42 1.97
N ARG A 28 -0.54 -3.58 1.37
CA ARG A 28 0.37 -4.72 1.36
C ARG A 28 1.12 -4.79 0.03
N LEU A 29 2.44 -4.88 0.12
CA LEU A 29 3.35 -5.17 -0.97
C LEU A 29 3.75 -6.64 -0.88
N ALA A 30 3.49 -7.41 -1.92
CA ALA A 30 3.67 -8.85 -1.89
C ALA A 30 4.31 -9.40 -3.15
N ASP A 31 5.05 -10.49 -3.03
CA ASP A 31 5.45 -11.28 -4.20
C ASP A 31 4.18 -11.90 -4.82
N PRO A 32 3.86 -11.60 -6.09
CA PRO A 32 2.65 -12.07 -6.75
C PRO A 32 2.61 -13.59 -6.98
N ARG A 33 3.77 -14.26 -6.98
CA ARG A 33 3.93 -15.70 -7.20
C ARG A 33 3.83 -16.49 -5.91
N THR A 34 4.53 -16.05 -4.85
CA THR A 34 4.60 -16.80 -3.59
C THR A 34 3.55 -16.32 -2.57
N GLY A 35 3.10 -15.07 -2.69
CA GLY A 35 2.22 -14.42 -1.73
C GLY A 35 2.95 -13.86 -0.50
N GLU A 36 4.27 -14.02 -0.42
CA GLU A 36 5.13 -13.48 0.63
C GLU A 36 4.96 -11.97 0.76
N THR A 37 4.94 -11.47 2.00
CA THR A 37 4.80 -10.03 2.25
C THR A 37 6.18 -9.39 2.25
N LEU A 38 6.40 -8.52 1.27
CA LEU A 38 7.65 -7.78 1.08
C LEU A 38 7.65 -6.45 1.83
N GLY A 39 6.46 -5.85 1.98
CA GLY A 39 6.25 -4.59 2.68
C GLY A 39 4.80 -4.44 3.13
N VAL A 40 4.56 -3.64 4.17
CA VAL A 40 3.20 -3.36 4.63
C VAL A 40 3.13 -2.03 5.36
N GLU A 41 2.21 -1.17 4.92
CA GLU A 41 1.93 0.12 5.55
C GLU A 41 0.49 0.21 6.04
N ARG A 42 0.29 0.87 7.19
CA ARG A 42 -1.06 1.25 7.61
C ARG A 42 -1.52 2.42 6.76
N VAL A 43 -2.78 2.37 6.33
CA VAL A 43 -3.42 3.41 5.52
C VAL A 43 -4.87 3.57 5.95
N GLU A 44 -5.47 4.70 5.62
CA GLU A 44 -6.87 5.03 5.84
C GLU A 44 -7.59 5.32 4.50
N GLU A 45 -8.92 5.34 4.53
CA GLU A 45 -9.72 5.75 3.36
C GLU A 45 -9.32 7.16 2.92
N GLY A 46 -9.03 7.33 1.63
CA GLY A 46 -8.60 8.61 1.06
C GLY A 46 -7.11 8.91 1.20
N ASP A 47 -6.33 8.05 1.87
CA ASP A 47 -4.87 8.16 1.83
C ASP A 47 -4.34 7.97 0.42
N ARG A 48 -3.21 8.62 0.13
CA ARG A 48 -2.60 8.59 -1.20
C ARG A 48 -1.20 8.03 -1.15
N PHE A 49 -0.87 7.29 -2.20
CA PHE A 49 0.49 6.89 -2.50
C PHE A 49 0.75 7.05 -3.99
N ALA A 50 2.02 7.07 -4.38
CA ALA A 50 2.40 7.20 -5.77
C ALA A 50 3.53 6.26 -6.15
N ILE A 51 3.57 5.86 -7.41
CA ILE A 51 4.73 5.22 -8.03
C ILE A 51 5.36 6.24 -8.97
N HIS A 52 6.62 6.59 -8.70
CA HIS A 52 7.43 7.43 -9.57
C HIS A 52 8.43 6.54 -10.30
N TYR A 53 8.52 6.66 -11.62
CA TYR A 53 9.54 5.99 -12.41
C TYR A 53 9.93 6.79 -13.64
N VAL A 54 11.08 6.46 -14.23
CA VAL A 54 11.51 7.01 -15.52
C VAL A 54 11.22 6.01 -16.62
N HIS A 55 10.44 6.37 -17.63
CA HIS A 55 10.17 5.50 -18.77
C HIS A 55 11.46 5.26 -19.57
N SER A 56 11.95 4.02 -19.62
CA SER A 56 13.30 3.71 -20.14
C SER A 56 13.57 4.15 -21.59
N PHE A 57 12.53 4.16 -22.43
CA PHE A 57 12.66 4.52 -23.84
C PHE A 57 12.73 6.04 -24.05
N ASP A 58 11.78 6.77 -23.44
CA ASP A 58 11.60 8.21 -23.65
C ASP A 58 12.30 9.05 -22.57
N LYS A 59 12.92 8.41 -21.58
CA LYS A 59 13.57 9.01 -20.40
C LYS A 59 12.68 10.04 -19.68
N THR A 60 11.37 9.88 -19.81
CA THR A 60 10.37 10.80 -19.27
C THR A 60 10.01 10.36 -17.85
N PRO A 61 10.09 11.26 -16.85
CA PRO A 61 9.59 10.95 -15.51
C PRO A 61 8.07 10.84 -15.54
N ILE A 62 7.56 9.78 -14.92
CA ILE A 62 6.14 9.48 -14.77
C ILE A 62 5.83 9.32 -13.30
N ARG A 63 4.75 9.94 -12.85
CA ARG A 63 4.19 9.75 -11.52
C ARG A 63 2.75 9.30 -11.61
N GLU A 64 2.49 8.08 -11.17
CA GLU A 64 1.15 7.52 -11.04
C GLU A 64 0.68 7.70 -9.60
N VAL A 65 -0.47 8.34 -9.41
CA VAL A 65 -1.03 8.63 -8.09
C VAL A 65 -2.28 7.80 -7.85
N TYR A 66 -2.30 7.17 -6.69
CA TYR A 66 -3.32 6.24 -6.25
C TYR A 66 -3.97 6.74 -4.95
N GLU A 67 -5.27 6.53 -4.83
CA GLU A 67 -6.05 6.78 -3.62
C GLU A 67 -6.56 5.46 -3.05
N VAL A 68 -6.45 5.31 -1.73
CA VAL A 68 -6.90 4.15 -0.98
C VAL A 68 -8.42 4.22 -0.82
N HIS A 69 -9.08 3.12 -1.16
CA HIS A 69 -10.52 2.94 -0.99
C HIS A 69 -10.83 1.66 -0.20
N GLU A 70 -11.97 1.61 0.48
CA GLU A 70 -12.37 0.47 1.33
C GLU A 70 -12.42 -0.84 0.54
N GLU A 71 -12.72 -0.75 -0.77
CA GLU A 71 -12.85 -1.88 -1.70
C GLU A 71 -11.64 -2.04 -2.65
N GLY A 72 -10.55 -1.27 -2.49
CA GLY A 72 -9.37 -1.42 -3.32
C GLY A 72 -8.54 -0.15 -3.48
N ILE A 73 -8.04 0.04 -4.69
CA ILE A 73 -7.14 1.14 -5.06
C ILE A 73 -7.74 1.86 -6.25
N VAL A 74 -7.75 3.18 -6.26
CA VAL A 74 -8.14 3.95 -7.44
C VAL A 74 -6.95 4.74 -7.93
N GLN A 75 -6.52 4.51 -9.17
CA GLN A 75 -5.58 5.42 -9.82
C GLN A 75 -6.37 6.68 -10.18
N ILE A 76 -5.94 7.81 -9.64
CA ILE A 76 -6.64 9.10 -9.78
C ILE A 76 -5.91 10.04 -10.74
N ARG A 77 -4.59 9.88 -10.87
CA ARG A 77 -3.76 10.72 -11.75
C ARG A 77 -2.57 9.96 -12.33
N GLU A 78 -2.15 10.41 -13.51
CA GLU A 78 -0.88 10.07 -14.12
C GLU A 78 -0.24 11.36 -14.64
N GLU A 79 0.99 11.63 -14.20
CA GLU A 79 1.71 12.87 -14.45
C GLU A 79 2.96 12.58 -15.29
N PHE A 80 3.14 13.25 -16.42
CA PHE A 80 4.28 13.04 -17.32
C PHE A 80 4.68 14.32 -18.06
N GLU A 81 5.97 14.50 -18.37
CA GLU A 81 6.44 15.68 -19.13
C GLU A 81 6.06 15.60 -20.62
N TYR A 82 6.27 14.43 -21.22
CA TYR A 82 5.98 14.12 -22.63
C TYR A 82 5.21 12.81 -22.73
N HIS A 83 4.31 12.72 -23.71
CA HIS A 83 3.49 11.53 -23.88
C HIS A 83 4.36 10.37 -24.41
N ALA A 84 4.75 9.47 -23.53
CA ALA A 84 5.48 8.25 -23.85
C ALA A 84 4.54 7.20 -24.47
N ILE A 85 5.11 6.28 -25.26
CA ILE A 85 4.35 5.17 -25.84
C ILE A 85 3.80 4.29 -24.72
N GLY A 86 2.49 4.09 -24.68
CA GLY A 86 1.83 3.20 -23.71
C GLY A 86 1.06 3.91 -22.59
N LEU A 87 1.12 5.25 -22.54
CA LEU A 87 0.28 6.04 -21.64
C LEU A 87 -1.12 6.21 -22.21
N GLU A 88 -2.13 6.28 -21.35
CA GLU A 88 -3.47 6.62 -21.80
C GLU A 88 -3.50 8.07 -22.27
N TYR A 89 -4.12 8.33 -23.42
CA TYR A 89 -4.29 9.68 -23.96
C TYR A 89 -5.77 10.02 -24.06
N THR A 90 -6.17 11.12 -23.43
CA THR A 90 -7.47 11.75 -23.68
C THR A 90 -7.38 13.24 -23.43
N GLU A 91 -7.61 14.03 -24.49
CA GLU A 91 -7.59 15.50 -24.44
C GLU A 91 -8.59 16.12 -23.46
N ARG A 92 -9.66 15.38 -23.14
CA ARG A 92 -10.78 15.91 -22.34
C ARG A 92 -10.55 15.87 -20.84
N ASN A 93 -9.51 15.19 -20.34
CA ASN A 93 -9.31 15.03 -18.90
C ASN A 93 -7.87 15.28 -18.45
N GLN A 94 -7.18 16.24 -19.09
CA GLN A 94 -5.81 16.59 -18.76
C GLN A 94 -5.67 18.07 -18.38
N THR A 95 -4.80 18.35 -17.41
CA THR A 95 -4.36 19.70 -17.04
C THR A 95 -2.85 19.84 -17.26
N ARG A 96 -2.36 21.07 -17.26
CA ARG A 96 -0.93 21.38 -17.23
C ARG A 96 -0.59 21.94 -15.85
N GLU A 97 0.22 21.25 -15.07
CA GLU A 97 0.60 21.63 -13.70
C GLU A 97 2.13 21.55 -13.61
N ASP A 98 2.80 22.65 -13.23
CA ASP A 98 4.26 22.69 -13.00
C ASP A 98 5.16 22.10 -14.11
N GLY A 99 4.73 22.20 -15.37
CA GLY A 99 5.48 21.66 -16.51
C GLY A 99 5.19 20.18 -16.82
N PHE A 100 4.29 19.56 -16.07
CA PHE A 100 3.76 18.23 -16.33
C PHE A 100 2.38 18.31 -17.00
N THR A 101 2.11 17.32 -17.85
CA THR A 101 0.75 16.97 -18.25
C THR A 101 0.20 16.05 -17.17
N VAL A 102 -0.92 16.43 -16.56
CA VAL A 102 -1.61 15.66 -15.52
C VAL A 102 -2.88 15.11 -16.13
N LEU A 103 -2.91 13.80 -16.37
CA LEU A 103 -4.10 13.09 -16.77
C LEU A 103 -4.88 12.70 -15.52
N HIS A 104 -6.11 13.20 -15.39
CA HIS A 104 -7.02 12.77 -14.32
C HIS A 104 -7.78 11.53 -14.78
N MET A 105 -8.01 10.60 -13.87
CA MET A 105 -8.71 9.36 -14.16
C MET A 105 -9.43 8.82 -12.91
N ASP A 106 -10.29 7.83 -13.10
CA ASP A 106 -10.94 7.05 -12.04
C ASP A 106 -10.83 5.58 -12.44
N ARG A 107 -9.59 5.07 -12.42
CA ARG A 107 -9.31 3.68 -12.76
C ARG A 107 -9.30 2.89 -11.47
N ARG A 108 -10.41 2.19 -11.22
CA ARG A 108 -10.56 1.27 -10.09
C ARG A 108 -9.73 0.01 -10.32
N LEU A 109 -8.92 -0.33 -9.33
CA LEU A 109 -8.00 -1.45 -9.31
C LEU A 109 -8.23 -2.21 -8.00
N ASP A 110 -8.59 -3.49 -8.06
CA ASP A 110 -8.62 -4.32 -6.85
C ASP A 110 -7.20 -4.47 -6.28
N THR A 111 -6.29 -4.85 -7.18
CA THR A 111 -4.85 -4.92 -6.97
C THR A 111 -4.15 -4.61 -8.28
N PHE A 112 -2.87 -4.23 -8.22
CA PHE A 112 -2.04 -4.14 -9.41
C PHE A 112 -0.64 -4.65 -9.12
N THR A 113 0.14 -4.91 -10.18
CA THR A 113 1.49 -5.46 -10.05
C THR A 113 2.47 -4.58 -10.82
N VAL A 114 3.55 -4.19 -10.14
CA VAL A 114 4.65 -3.44 -10.74
C VAL A 114 5.85 -4.36 -10.84
N ARG A 115 6.44 -4.45 -12.03
CA ARG A 115 7.71 -5.16 -12.22
C ARG A 115 8.86 -4.22 -11.86
N VAL A 116 9.80 -4.69 -11.04
CA VAL A 116 11.00 -3.94 -10.70
C VAL A 116 11.96 -3.98 -11.89
N ALA A 117 12.19 -2.82 -12.49
CA ALA A 117 13.06 -2.66 -13.64
C ALA A 117 14.53 -2.60 -13.21
N LYS A 118 15.42 -3.15 -14.05
CA LYS A 118 16.87 -3.14 -13.82
C LYS A 118 17.55 -1.81 -14.17
N TYR A 119 17.05 -1.12 -15.19
CA TYR A 119 17.74 0.01 -15.81
C TYR A 119 17.07 1.36 -15.52
N THR A 120 16.01 1.35 -14.72
CA THR A 120 15.26 2.55 -14.37
C THR A 120 14.84 2.47 -12.92
N ASP A 121 15.12 3.53 -12.18
CA ASP A 121 14.69 3.63 -10.80
C ASP A 121 13.16 3.78 -10.76
N GLN A 122 12.56 3.05 -9.83
CA GLN A 122 11.14 3.12 -9.51
C GLN A 122 11.03 3.30 -8.00
N THR A 123 10.21 4.25 -7.57
CA THR A 123 10.11 4.66 -6.18
C THR A 123 8.64 4.69 -5.76
N LEU A 124 8.34 4.04 -4.63
CA LEU A 124 7.09 4.22 -3.91
C LEU A 124 7.18 5.49 -3.06
N ILE A 125 6.20 6.37 -3.21
CA ILE A 125 6.02 7.55 -2.37
C ILE A 125 4.79 7.31 -1.50
N ILE A 126 4.97 7.20 -0.20
CA ILE A 126 3.87 6.96 0.76
C ILE A 126 4.21 7.62 2.09
N ASN A 127 3.22 8.23 2.75
CA ASN A 127 3.40 8.93 4.03
C ASN A 127 4.52 10.00 4.01
N GLY A 128 4.75 10.62 2.85
CA GLY A 128 5.82 11.61 2.65
C GLY A 128 7.24 11.03 2.54
N GLU A 129 7.39 9.70 2.53
CA GLU A 129 8.66 9.01 2.37
C GLU A 129 8.82 8.47 0.95
N GLU A 130 10.04 8.55 0.43
CA GLU A 130 10.45 7.95 -0.83
C GLU A 130 11.20 6.64 -0.58
N ARG A 131 10.70 5.55 -1.17
CA ARG A 131 11.24 4.20 -0.97
C ARG A 131 11.45 3.51 -2.31
N PRO A 132 12.70 3.19 -2.70
CA PRO A 132 12.97 2.46 -3.94
C PRO A 132 12.25 1.12 -3.97
N LEU A 133 11.65 0.75 -5.11
CA LEU A 133 10.99 -0.55 -5.25
C LEU A 133 11.98 -1.72 -5.14
N SER A 134 13.23 -1.49 -5.53
CA SER A 134 14.34 -2.45 -5.36
C SER A 134 14.70 -2.73 -3.90
N ALA A 135 14.17 -1.98 -2.93
CA ALA A 135 14.32 -2.29 -1.52
C ALA A 135 13.43 -3.45 -1.06
N TYR A 136 12.43 -3.84 -1.86
CA TYR A 136 11.45 -4.87 -1.50
C TYR A 136 11.66 -6.22 -2.20
N THR A 137 12.31 -6.25 -3.38
CA THR A 137 12.49 -7.47 -4.19
C THR A 137 13.61 -7.23 -5.21
N ASP A 138 14.14 -8.31 -5.79
CA ASP A 138 15.21 -8.23 -6.79
C ASP A 138 14.75 -7.61 -8.12
N GLU A 139 15.71 -7.13 -8.91
CA GLU A 139 15.46 -6.70 -10.29
C GLU A 139 14.76 -7.81 -11.10
N TRP A 140 13.84 -7.42 -11.97
CA TRP A 140 13.00 -8.29 -12.81
C TRP A 140 11.91 -9.07 -12.08
N GLU A 141 11.89 -9.06 -10.75
CA GLU A 141 10.77 -9.55 -9.98
C GLU A 141 9.63 -8.52 -9.94
N SER A 142 8.56 -8.83 -9.23
CA SER A 142 7.34 -8.04 -9.27
C SER A 142 6.76 -7.89 -7.88
N ILE A 143 6.13 -6.75 -7.65
CA ILE A 143 5.46 -6.41 -6.39
C ILE A 143 3.99 -6.22 -6.70
N ARG A 144 3.13 -7.00 -6.05
CA ARG A 144 1.68 -6.79 -6.04
C ARG A 144 1.34 -5.82 -4.93
N PHE A 145 0.60 -4.78 -5.27
CA PHE A 145 0.01 -3.81 -4.36
C PHE A 145 -1.46 -4.17 -4.13
N ALA A 146 -1.86 -4.27 -2.86
CA ALA A 146 -3.23 -4.56 -2.46
C ALA A 146 -3.61 -3.77 -1.21
N VAL A 147 -4.82 -3.23 -1.19
CA VAL A 147 -5.43 -2.69 0.03
C VAL A 147 -6.24 -3.80 0.69
N GLU A 148 -5.97 -4.07 1.97
CA GLU A 148 -6.62 -5.15 2.71
C GLU A 148 -7.05 -4.67 4.10
N ARG A 149 -8.25 -5.08 4.54
CA ARG A 149 -8.69 -4.93 5.93
C ARG A 149 -8.28 -6.16 6.72
N VAL A 150 -7.38 -5.99 7.67
CA VAL A 150 -6.82 -7.10 8.48
C VAL A 150 -6.89 -6.80 9.95
N ASN A 151 -7.07 -7.83 10.77
CA ASN A 151 -6.99 -7.63 12.22
C ASN A 151 -5.55 -7.30 12.67
N SER A 152 -5.44 -6.73 13.86
CA SER A 152 -4.15 -6.29 14.43
C SER A 152 -3.08 -7.40 14.56
N LEU A 153 -3.48 -8.66 14.78
CA LEU A 153 -2.52 -9.78 14.85
C LEU A 153 -1.93 -10.10 13.48
N ARG A 154 -2.76 -10.09 12.43
CA ARG A 154 -2.30 -10.29 11.06
C ARG A 154 -1.43 -9.14 10.57
N TYR A 155 -1.78 -7.90 10.92
CA TYR A 155 -0.91 -6.75 10.67
C TYR A 155 0.48 -6.94 11.31
N LEU A 156 0.53 -7.33 12.60
CA LEU A 156 1.80 -7.57 13.28
C LEU A 156 2.59 -8.71 12.61
N HIS A 157 1.91 -9.77 12.17
CA HIS A 157 2.54 -10.84 11.42
C HIS A 157 3.18 -10.36 10.12
N TYR A 158 2.49 -9.53 9.34
CA TYR A 158 3.06 -8.91 8.14
C TYR A 158 4.27 -8.05 8.49
N ARG A 159 4.18 -7.18 9.51
CA ARG A 159 5.31 -6.34 9.91
C ARG A 159 6.53 -7.13 10.36
N LEU A 160 6.36 -8.30 10.97
CA LEU A 160 7.48 -9.15 11.38
C LEU A 160 8.17 -9.87 10.20
N GLN A 161 7.48 -10.07 9.07
CA GLN A 161 8.09 -10.63 7.86
C GLN A 161 8.96 -9.60 7.13
N THR A 162 8.69 -8.31 7.33
CA THR A 162 9.32 -7.20 6.60
C THR A 162 10.42 -6.49 7.40
N LEU A 163 10.89 -7.09 8.51
CA LEU A 163 12.00 -6.61 9.34
C LEU A 163 13.28 -7.36 8.99
#